data_AF-A0A959S297-F1
#
_entry.id   AF-A0A959S297-F1
#
_cell.length_a   1.000
_cell.length_b   1.000
_cell.length_c   1.000
_cell.angle_alpha   90.00
_cell.angle_beta   90.00
_cell.angle_gamma   90.00
#
_symmetry.space_group_name_H-M   'P 1'
#
loop_
_entity.id
_entity.type
_entity.pdbx_description
1 polymer ?
#
loop_
_entity_poly.entity_id
_entity_poly.type
_entity_poly.pdbx_seq_one_letter_code
_entity_poly.pdbx_strand_id
1 'polypeptide(L)'
;MKNVLFALCATLIITSCTPPLYIPNTPQMPTLSEQGEIEVGAAMGNGGLNVQAAGAATDKIGITLAGTTNFRSTLDSSYHHFGEVGVGFTQLWKNADHDTRIRPLLTVFTGFGTGITGGVRDASSTENGQVNYGYGAYNRYYLQLGSGFSQKFIDFTVVTRFSYVRFTALTTEYDFRTTGDFDNFFVEPALGVKVGGERLKFMAAMGFSVSMQSSSKVAFRQQPFFGSVGLHYQINLK
;
A
#
# COMPACT_ATOMS: atom_id res chain seq x y z
N MET A 1 -34.49 17.27 -0.30
CA MET A 1 -33.04 17.55 -0.23
C MET A 1 -32.19 16.32 0.15
N LYS A 2 -32.57 15.50 1.15
CA LYS A 2 -31.83 14.26 1.49
C LYS A 2 -31.68 13.26 0.33
N ASN A 3 -32.71 13.11 -0.50
CA ASN A 3 -32.69 12.14 -1.61
C ASN A 3 -31.82 12.58 -2.80
N VAL A 4 -31.60 13.90 -2.95
CA VAL A 4 -30.71 14.46 -4.00
C VAL A 4 -29.25 14.27 -3.60
N LEU A 5 -28.92 14.42 -2.31
CA LEU A 5 -27.57 14.16 -1.80
C LEU A 5 -27.19 12.67 -1.92
N PHE A 6 -28.14 11.76 -1.69
CA PHE A 6 -27.95 10.32 -1.86
C PHE A 6 -27.76 9.93 -3.34
N ALA A 7 -28.50 10.57 -4.25
CA ALA A 7 -28.35 10.39 -5.69
C ALA A 7 -27.04 10.98 -6.24
N LEU A 8 -26.54 12.08 -5.66
CA LEU A 8 -25.25 12.69 -6.01
C LEU A 8 -24.07 11.81 -5.54
N CYS A 9 -24.18 11.20 -4.34
CA CYS A 9 -23.22 10.20 -3.87
C CYS A 9 -23.26 8.91 -4.71
N ALA A 10 -24.42 8.50 -5.22
CA ALA A 10 -24.56 7.31 -6.05
C ALA A 10 -24.02 7.51 -7.48
N THR A 11 -24.09 8.73 -8.03
CA THR A 11 -23.57 9.06 -9.37
C THR A 11 -22.06 9.28 -9.41
N LEU A 12 -21.40 9.50 -8.26
CA LEU A 12 -19.94 9.56 -8.14
C LEU A 12 -19.24 8.19 -8.24
N ILE A 13 -19.98 7.07 -8.21
CA ILE A 13 -19.40 5.71 -8.17
C ILE A 13 -19.25 5.11 -9.58
N ILE A 14 -19.74 5.77 -10.64
CA ILE A 14 -19.76 5.21 -12.01
C ILE A 14 -18.68 5.79 -12.94
N THR A 15 -17.61 6.37 -12.40
CA THR A 15 -16.50 6.81 -13.25
C THR A 15 -15.76 5.60 -13.81
N SER A 16 -15.65 5.55 -15.13
CA SER A 16 -15.05 4.45 -15.90
C SER A 16 -13.66 4.06 -15.38
N CYS A 17 -13.53 2.80 -14.95
CA CYS A 17 -12.30 2.20 -14.45
C CYS A 17 -11.38 1.78 -15.60
N THR A 18 -10.56 2.69 -16.11
CA THR A 18 -9.30 2.27 -16.74
C THR A 18 -8.36 1.76 -15.64
N PRO A 19 -7.87 0.51 -15.70
CA PRO A 19 -7.07 -0.07 -14.64
C PRO A 19 -5.77 0.73 -14.43
N PRO A 20 -5.45 1.13 -13.19
CA PRO A 20 -4.19 1.81 -12.89
C PRO A 20 -3.00 0.85 -13.07
N LEU A 21 -1.92 1.36 -13.65
CA LEU A 21 -0.67 0.59 -13.81
C LEU A 21 0.21 0.68 -12.57
N TYR A 22 0.09 1.74 -11.78
CA TYR A 22 0.72 1.81 -10.46
C TYR A 22 -0.34 1.78 -9.37
N ILE A 23 -0.32 0.72 -8.57
CA ILE A 23 -1.17 0.52 -7.41
C ILE A 23 -0.26 0.52 -6.17
N PRO A 24 -0.31 1.55 -5.32
CA PRO A 24 0.42 1.54 -4.06
C PRO A 24 -0.14 0.45 -3.14
N ASN A 25 0.74 -0.33 -2.53
CA ASN A 25 0.37 -1.29 -1.49
C ASN A 25 0.22 -0.59 -0.13
N THR A 26 -0.49 -1.23 0.78
CA THR A 26 -0.61 -0.76 2.16
C THR A 26 0.77 -0.65 2.82
N PRO A 27 1.16 0.53 3.34
CA PRO A 27 2.42 0.68 4.04
C PRO A 27 2.50 -0.21 5.28
N GLN A 28 3.65 -0.86 5.46
CA GLN A 28 3.90 -1.66 6.65
C GLN A 28 4.06 -0.76 7.87
N MET A 29 3.34 -1.06 8.95
CA MET A 29 3.42 -0.29 10.21
C MET A 29 3.84 -1.22 11.35
N PRO A 30 5.12 -1.67 11.38
CA PRO A 30 5.59 -2.57 12.42
C PRO A 30 5.59 -1.86 13.78
N THR A 31 5.16 -2.58 14.80
CA THR A 31 5.13 -2.15 16.21
C THR A 31 6.15 -2.94 17.06
N LEU A 32 7.22 -3.38 16.39
CA LEU A 32 8.29 -4.22 16.94
C LEU A 32 9.06 -3.48 18.05
N SER A 33 9.26 -4.18 19.17
CA SER A 33 9.83 -3.62 20.39
C SER A 33 11.02 -4.40 20.98
N GLU A 34 11.09 -5.71 20.77
CA GLU A 34 12.12 -6.59 21.31
C GLU A 34 12.62 -7.55 20.24
N GLN A 35 13.91 -7.89 20.30
CA GLN A 35 14.48 -8.91 19.45
C GLN A 35 13.71 -10.24 19.56
N GLY A 36 13.33 -10.81 18.41
CA GLY A 36 12.58 -12.07 18.33
C GLY A 36 11.07 -11.88 18.25
N GLU A 37 10.56 -10.65 18.32
CA GLU A 37 9.17 -10.35 17.98
C GLU A 37 8.95 -10.50 16.47
N ILE A 38 7.84 -11.15 16.12
CA ILE A 38 7.36 -11.32 14.75
C ILE A 38 5.93 -10.80 14.67
N GLU A 39 5.64 -10.04 13.63
CA GLU A 39 4.32 -9.58 13.28
C GLU A 39 3.94 -10.13 11.91
N VAL A 40 2.72 -10.62 11.76
CA VAL A 40 2.16 -11.06 10.48
C VAL A 40 0.78 -10.42 10.32
N GLY A 41 0.43 -10.00 9.12
CA GLY A 41 -0.88 -9.43 8.83
C GLY A 41 -1.34 -9.74 7.43
N ALA A 42 -2.65 -9.77 7.26
CA ALA A 42 -3.31 -9.89 5.98
C ALA A 42 -4.46 -8.89 5.91
N ALA A 43 -4.55 -8.11 4.83
CA ALA A 43 -5.55 -7.08 4.65
C ALA A 43 -6.08 -7.09 3.21
N MET A 44 -7.39 -6.87 3.07
CA MET A 44 -8.04 -6.65 1.79
C MET A 44 -8.24 -5.15 1.58
N GLY A 45 -7.88 -4.65 0.42
CA GLY A 45 -8.03 -3.25 0.05
C GLY A 45 -8.39 -3.05 -1.40
N ASN A 46 -8.40 -1.79 -1.83
CA ASN A 46 -8.63 -1.46 -3.24
C ASN A 46 -7.50 -1.90 -4.17
N GLY A 47 -6.29 -2.13 -3.63
CA GLY A 47 -5.19 -2.80 -4.32
C GLY A 47 -5.12 -4.31 -4.06
N GLY A 48 -6.22 -4.95 -3.66
CA GLY A 48 -6.31 -6.41 -3.48
C GLY A 48 -5.88 -6.92 -2.10
N LEU A 49 -5.48 -8.19 -2.06
CA LEU A 49 -4.98 -8.86 -0.87
C LEU A 49 -3.53 -8.46 -0.63
N ASN A 50 -3.27 -7.88 0.53
CA ASN A 50 -1.97 -7.48 1.02
C ASN A 50 -1.61 -8.41 2.18
N VAL A 51 -0.47 -9.10 2.08
CA VAL A 51 0.12 -9.89 3.16
C VAL A 51 1.41 -9.20 3.57
N GLN A 52 1.62 -9.06 4.87
CA GLN A 52 2.79 -8.41 5.44
C GLN A 52 3.34 -9.21 6.60
N ALA A 53 4.66 -9.22 6.74
CA ALA A 53 5.38 -9.77 7.87
C ALA A 53 6.50 -8.82 8.27
N ALA A 54 6.79 -8.75 9.56
CA ALA A 54 7.91 -8.01 10.10
C ALA A 54 8.55 -8.80 11.25
N GLY A 55 9.86 -8.72 11.39
CA GLY A 55 10.60 -9.39 12.46
C GLY A 55 11.67 -8.49 13.04
N ALA A 56 11.79 -8.48 14.37
CA ALA A 56 12.82 -7.74 15.09
C ALA A 56 14.13 -8.54 15.13
N ALA A 57 15.10 -8.16 14.30
CA ALA A 57 16.44 -8.75 14.31
C ALA A 57 17.24 -8.34 15.56
N THR A 58 16.98 -7.13 16.06
CA THR A 58 17.47 -6.61 17.36
C THR A 58 16.35 -5.78 18.00
N ASP A 59 16.57 -5.23 19.19
CA ASP A 59 15.61 -4.34 19.87
C ASP A 59 15.31 -3.05 19.10
N LYS A 60 16.12 -2.72 18.09
CA LYS A 60 15.97 -1.49 17.28
C LYS A 60 15.96 -1.71 15.78
N ILE A 61 16.31 -2.90 15.30
CA ILE A 61 16.41 -3.21 13.87
C ILE A 61 15.33 -4.22 13.50
N GLY A 62 14.47 -3.83 12.58
CA GLY A 62 13.43 -4.68 12.00
C GLY A 62 13.73 -5.02 10.54
N ILE A 63 13.29 -6.21 10.14
CA ILE A 63 13.19 -6.64 8.74
C ILE A 63 11.71 -6.75 8.41
N THR A 64 11.34 -6.39 7.19
CA THR A 64 9.97 -6.47 6.73
C THR A 64 9.86 -7.17 5.38
N LEU A 65 8.72 -7.80 5.14
CA LEU A 65 8.37 -8.49 3.91
C LEU A 65 6.89 -8.23 3.63
N ALA A 66 6.55 -7.80 2.42
CA ALA A 66 5.15 -7.66 2.02
C ALA A 66 4.94 -8.17 0.60
N GLY A 67 3.72 -8.63 0.35
CA GLY A 67 3.24 -9.01 -0.96
C GLY A 67 1.81 -8.54 -1.16
N THR A 68 1.51 -8.13 -2.38
CA THR A 68 0.18 -7.68 -2.77
C THR A 68 -0.24 -8.43 -4.03
N THR A 69 -1.48 -8.92 -4.04
CA THR A 69 -2.07 -9.56 -5.20
C THR A 69 -3.53 -9.21 -5.36
N ASN A 70 -3.96 -8.93 -6.58
CA ASN A 70 -5.38 -8.84 -6.91
C ASN A 70 -5.93 -10.22 -7.28
N PHE A 71 -7.15 -10.52 -6.84
CA PHE A 71 -7.87 -11.70 -7.29
C PHE A 71 -8.60 -11.37 -8.60
N ARG A 72 -8.31 -12.15 -9.64
CA ARG A 72 -8.93 -12.00 -10.95
C ARG A 72 -10.44 -12.20 -10.84
N SER A 73 -11.23 -11.18 -11.16
CA SER A 73 -12.67 -11.35 -11.33
C SER A 73 -12.94 -11.90 -12.72
N THR A 74 -14.00 -12.70 -12.90
CA THR A 74 -14.44 -13.18 -14.23
C THR A 74 -14.82 -12.03 -15.18
N LEU A 75 -15.02 -10.83 -14.65
CA LEU A 75 -15.37 -9.60 -15.37
C LEU A 75 -14.21 -8.60 -15.53
N ASP A 76 -13.08 -8.83 -14.86
CA ASP A 76 -11.94 -7.92 -14.84
C ASP A 76 -10.65 -8.71 -15.10
N SER A 77 -10.07 -8.51 -16.29
CA SER A 77 -8.85 -9.20 -16.70
C SER A 77 -7.58 -8.59 -16.10
N SER A 78 -7.71 -7.56 -15.25
CA SER A 78 -6.58 -6.93 -14.60
C SER A 78 -5.94 -7.83 -13.53
N TYR A 79 -4.62 -7.80 -13.48
CA TYR A 79 -3.82 -8.48 -12.47
C TYR A 79 -2.75 -7.52 -11.96
N HIS A 80 -2.43 -7.68 -10.68
CA HIS A 80 -1.37 -6.93 -10.00
C HIS A 80 -0.72 -7.89 -9.03
N HIS A 81 0.59 -8.05 -9.15
CA HIS A 81 1.41 -8.84 -8.24
C HIS A 81 2.62 -7.99 -7.88
N PHE A 82 2.83 -7.77 -6.59
CA PHE A 82 3.92 -6.96 -6.09
C PHE A 82 4.51 -7.62 -4.84
N GLY A 83 5.82 -7.57 -4.69
CA GLY A 83 6.52 -8.02 -3.50
C GLY A 83 7.59 -7.01 -3.09
N GLU A 84 7.77 -6.82 -1.79
CA GLU A 84 8.81 -5.96 -1.23
C GLU A 84 9.46 -6.55 0.02
N VAL A 85 10.74 -6.22 0.19
CA VAL A 85 11.52 -6.49 1.38
C VAL A 85 12.12 -5.18 1.89
N GLY A 86 12.18 -5.02 3.20
CA GLY A 86 12.71 -3.83 3.84
C GLY A 86 13.54 -4.13 5.07
N VAL A 87 14.37 -3.16 5.44
CA VAL A 87 15.11 -3.14 6.69
C VAL A 87 15.02 -1.73 7.27
N GLY A 88 15.00 -1.63 8.58
CA GLY A 88 14.82 -0.33 9.20
C GLY A 88 15.01 -0.32 10.69
N PHE A 89 14.90 0.89 11.21
CA PHE A 89 14.90 1.22 12.61
C PHE A 89 13.46 1.24 13.13
N THR A 90 13.26 0.66 14.32
CA THR A 90 12.00 0.69 15.06
C THR A 90 12.31 0.96 16.52
N GLN A 91 11.58 1.86 17.15
CA GLN A 91 11.74 2.17 18.57
C GLN A 91 10.37 2.36 19.19
N LEU A 92 10.04 1.48 20.12
CA LEU A 92 8.86 1.59 20.97
C LEU A 92 9.30 1.93 22.40
N TRP A 93 8.92 3.10 22.91
CA TRP A 93 9.32 3.53 24.24
C TRP A 93 8.38 2.96 25.31
N LYS A 94 8.82 1.90 25.99
CA LYS A 94 8.01 1.19 27.00
C LYS A 94 7.80 1.95 28.31
N ASN A 95 8.71 2.87 28.64
CA ASN A 95 8.75 3.56 29.95
C ASN A 95 8.31 5.03 29.88
N ALA A 96 7.61 5.43 28.81
CA ALA A 96 7.29 6.84 28.60
C ALA A 96 6.26 7.39 29.61
N ASP A 97 5.36 6.54 30.15
CA ASP A 97 4.33 7.00 31.08
C ASP A 97 3.76 5.84 31.92
N HIS A 98 3.86 5.91 33.25
CA HIS A 98 3.39 4.87 34.17
C HIS A 98 1.86 4.85 34.32
N ASP A 99 1.19 5.99 34.07
CA ASP A 99 -0.24 6.16 34.34
C ASP A 99 -1.11 5.88 33.10
N THR A 100 -0.67 6.34 31.91
CA THR A 100 -1.44 6.22 30.67
C THR A 100 -1.12 4.96 29.85
N ARG A 101 0.03 4.31 30.10
CA ARG A 101 0.58 3.17 29.33
C ARG A 101 0.67 3.43 27.82
N ILE A 102 0.71 4.69 27.40
CA ILE A 102 0.90 5.08 26.01
C ILE A 102 2.40 4.92 25.72
N ARG A 103 2.73 4.09 24.72
CA ARG A 103 4.11 3.84 24.30
C ARG A 103 4.34 4.54 22.95
N PRO A 104 5.08 5.66 22.90
CA PRO A 104 5.42 6.28 21.63
C PRO A 104 6.15 5.29 20.71
N LEU A 105 5.93 5.44 19.40
CA LEU A 105 6.52 4.62 18.34
C LEU A 105 7.21 5.52 17.32
N LEU A 106 8.44 5.18 16.95
CA LEU A 106 9.16 5.77 15.83
C LEU A 106 9.68 4.66 14.93
N THR A 107 9.50 4.83 13.62
CA THR A 107 9.95 3.87 12.61
C THR A 107 10.60 4.58 11.42
N VAL A 108 11.68 4.02 10.91
CA VAL A 108 12.36 4.46 9.70
C VAL A 108 12.76 3.22 8.92
N PHE A 109 12.12 2.96 7.79
CA PHE A 109 12.36 1.77 6.97
C PHE A 109 12.75 2.16 5.56
N THR A 110 13.63 1.40 4.95
CA THR A 110 13.91 1.49 3.51
C THR A 110 13.87 0.09 2.92
N GLY A 111 13.63 0.00 1.62
CA GLY A 111 13.50 -1.30 0.98
C GLY A 111 13.42 -1.24 -0.51
N PHE A 112 13.30 -2.45 -1.07
CA PHE A 112 13.19 -2.71 -2.48
C PHE A 112 11.99 -3.60 -2.73
N GLY A 113 11.25 -3.31 -3.79
CA GLY A 113 10.19 -4.16 -4.28
C GLY A 113 10.17 -4.25 -5.79
N THR A 114 9.51 -5.29 -6.27
CA THR A 114 9.31 -5.54 -7.70
C THR A 114 7.87 -5.98 -7.92
N GLY A 115 7.31 -5.60 -9.06
CA GLY A 115 5.93 -5.94 -9.37
C GLY A 115 5.66 -5.98 -10.86
N ILE A 116 4.57 -6.68 -11.17
CA ILE A 116 3.97 -6.76 -12.47
C ILE A 116 2.51 -6.38 -12.36
N THR A 117 2.05 -5.59 -13.32
CA THR A 117 0.66 -5.21 -13.48
C THR A 117 0.28 -5.41 -14.94
N GLY A 118 -0.97 -5.76 -15.17
CA GLY A 118 -1.52 -5.76 -16.51
C GLY A 118 -3.02 -5.78 -16.49
N GLY A 119 -3.63 -5.41 -17.60
CA GLY A 119 -5.08 -5.47 -17.75
C GLY A 119 -5.52 -5.25 -19.19
N VAL A 120 -6.64 -5.88 -19.53
CA VAL A 120 -7.34 -5.74 -20.80
C VAL A 120 -8.70 -5.11 -20.53
N ARG A 121 -9.02 -4.01 -21.20
CA ARG A 121 -10.39 -3.49 -21.24
C ARG A 121 -11.11 -4.12 -22.42
N ASP A 122 -12.16 -4.90 -22.15
CA ASP A 122 -12.96 -5.54 -23.19
C ASP A 122 -13.59 -4.50 -24.13
N ALA A 123 -13.58 -4.83 -25.42
CA ALA A 123 -13.97 -3.99 -26.55
C ALA A 123 -15.45 -3.56 -26.56
N SER A 124 -16.29 -4.06 -25.64
CA SER A 124 -17.72 -3.72 -25.57
C SER A 124 -18.00 -2.27 -25.12
N SER A 125 -16.98 -1.54 -24.65
CA SER A 125 -17.10 -0.16 -24.14
C SER A 125 -16.37 0.89 -25.00
N THR A 126 -15.90 0.55 -26.20
CA THR A 126 -15.37 1.54 -27.16
C THR A 126 -16.12 1.44 -28.47
N GLU A 127 -16.61 2.57 -28.99
CA GLU A 127 -17.36 2.67 -30.27
C GLU A 127 -16.59 2.11 -31.48
N ASN A 128 -15.29 1.79 -31.34
CA ASN A 128 -14.40 1.38 -32.43
C ASN A 128 -13.81 -0.04 -32.29
N GLY A 129 -14.24 -0.86 -31.32
CA GLY A 129 -13.79 -2.25 -31.20
C GLY A 129 -12.30 -2.45 -30.85
N GLN A 130 -11.62 -1.42 -30.35
CA GLN A 130 -10.21 -1.51 -29.95
C GLN A 130 -10.08 -2.04 -28.51
N VAL A 131 -9.33 -3.12 -28.36
CA VAL A 131 -8.97 -3.70 -27.08
C VAL A 131 -7.83 -2.89 -26.49
N ASN A 132 -8.07 -2.19 -25.37
CA ASN A 132 -7.01 -1.44 -24.71
C ASN A 132 -6.23 -2.35 -23.77
N TYR A 133 -4.93 -2.50 -24.02
CA TYR A 133 -4.00 -3.28 -23.21
C TYR A 133 -3.03 -2.37 -22.45
N GLY A 134 -2.88 -2.64 -21.15
CA GLY A 134 -1.84 -2.06 -20.31
C GLY A 134 -0.99 -3.17 -19.70
N TYR A 135 0.33 -3.03 -19.78
CA TYR A 135 1.29 -3.89 -19.08
C TYR A 135 2.41 -3.04 -18.49
N GLY A 136 2.81 -3.38 -17.27
CA GLY A 136 3.88 -2.70 -16.56
C GLY A 136 4.65 -3.66 -15.66
N ALA A 137 5.92 -3.88 -15.94
CA ALA A 137 6.87 -4.45 -14.99
C ALA A 137 7.68 -3.31 -14.38
N TYR A 138 7.78 -3.27 -13.05
CA TYR A 138 8.44 -2.17 -12.35
C TYR A 138 9.19 -2.61 -11.12
N ASN A 139 10.20 -1.82 -10.77
CA ASN A 139 10.92 -1.88 -9.52
C ASN A 139 10.62 -0.64 -8.69
N ARG A 140 10.64 -0.78 -7.38
CA ARG A 140 10.40 0.31 -6.44
C ARG A 140 11.45 0.32 -5.35
N TYR A 141 12.04 1.48 -5.12
CA TYR A 141 12.85 1.77 -3.94
C TYR A 141 12.05 2.70 -3.05
N TYR A 142 12.06 2.47 -1.74
CA TYR A 142 11.31 3.34 -0.84
C TYR A 142 12.10 3.73 0.41
N LEU A 143 11.77 4.89 0.95
CA LEU A 143 12.10 5.34 2.29
C LEU A 143 10.79 5.68 3.00
N GLN A 144 10.55 5.07 4.14
CA GLN A 144 9.32 5.21 4.92
C GLN A 144 9.66 5.74 6.30
N LEU A 145 9.06 6.88 6.63
CA LEU A 145 9.15 7.49 7.95
C LEU A 145 7.80 7.30 8.64
N GLY A 146 7.81 6.84 9.89
CA GLY A 146 6.59 6.60 10.64
C GLY A 146 6.71 7.00 12.10
N SER A 147 5.62 7.53 12.64
CA SER A 147 5.49 7.90 14.05
C SER A 147 4.10 7.53 14.55
N GLY A 148 3.97 7.28 15.84
CA GLY A 148 2.70 6.88 16.41
C GLY A 148 2.79 6.54 17.88
N PHE A 149 1.85 5.73 18.33
CA PHE A 149 1.84 5.18 19.67
C PHE A 149 1.18 3.80 19.69
N SER A 150 1.57 3.00 20.69
CA SER A 150 0.99 1.70 20.98
C SER A 150 0.51 1.66 22.42
N GLN A 151 -0.72 1.23 22.60
CA GLN A 151 -1.33 0.89 23.88
C GLN A 151 -1.75 -0.59 23.82
N LYS A 152 -2.15 -1.15 24.96
CA LYS A 152 -2.54 -2.56 25.10
C LYS A 152 -3.53 -3.05 24.03
N PHE A 153 -4.52 -2.22 23.68
CA PHE A 153 -5.61 -2.60 22.77
C PHE A 153 -5.68 -1.79 21.48
N ILE A 154 -4.85 -0.74 21.35
CA ILE A 154 -4.87 0.14 20.20
C ILE A 154 -3.45 0.54 19.81
N ASP A 155 -3.12 0.43 18.53
CA ASP A 155 -1.94 1.04 17.93
C ASP A 155 -2.40 2.05 16.89
N PHE A 156 -1.78 3.22 16.91
CA PHE A 156 -2.00 4.26 15.92
C PHE A 156 -0.66 4.62 15.29
N THR A 157 -0.61 4.73 13.97
CA THR A 157 0.61 5.06 13.25
C THR A 157 0.30 5.96 12.06
N VAL A 158 1.09 7.01 11.90
CA VAL A 158 1.13 7.84 10.70
C VAL A 158 2.46 7.55 10.03
N VAL A 159 2.42 7.28 8.73
CA VAL A 159 3.62 7.06 7.93
C VAL A 159 3.61 7.94 6.70
N THR A 160 4.79 8.32 6.23
CA THR A 160 4.99 8.91 4.92
C THR A 160 6.06 8.11 4.21
N ARG A 161 5.70 7.56 3.05
CA ARG A 161 6.61 6.79 2.21
C ARG A 161 6.99 7.62 0.98
N PHE A 162 8.28 7.67 0.71
CA PHE A 162 8.88 8.24 -0.48
C PHE A 162 9.27 7.09 -1.38
N SER A 163 8.63 6.97 -2.54
CA SER A 163 8.76 5.82 -3.43
C SER A 163 9.31 6.26 -4.78
N TYR A 164 10.49 5.76 -5.14
CA TYR A 164 11.02 5.88 -6.51
C TYR A 164 10.65 4.61 -7.27
N VAL A 165 9.82 4.74 -8.30
CA VAL A 165 9.30 3.64 -9.11
C VAL A 165 9.91 3.74 -10.49
N ARG A 166 10.44 2.64 -11.01
CA ARG A 166 10.99 2.53 -12.35
C ARG A 166 10.34 1.37 -13.08
N PHE A 167 9.57 1.66 -14.10
CA PHE A 167 9.08 0.68 -15.06
C PHE A 167 10.24 0.24 -15.96
N THR A 168 10.51 -1.06 -15.98
CA THR A 168 11.50 -1.71 -16.86
C THR A 168 10.86 -2.22 -18.15
N ALA A 169 9.54 -2.36 -18.15
CA ALA A 169 8.75 -2.62 -19.34
C ALA A 169 7.40 -1.95 -19.14
N LEU A 170 7.08 -0.97 -19.99
CA LEU A 170 5.80 -0.31 -20.03
C LEU A 170 5.24 -0.43 -21.45
N THR A 171 4.02 -0.95 -21.55
CA THR A 171 3.25 -0.97 -22.80
C THR A 171 1.87 -0.41 -22.50
N THR A 172 1.55 0.73 -23.09
CA THR A 172 0.23 1.35 -23.01
C THR A 172 -0.28 1.64 -24.41
N GLU A 173 -1.52 1.25 -24.71
CA GLU A 173 -2.22 1.63 -25.95
C GLU A 173 -3.26 2.74 -25.72
N TYR A 174 -3.25 3.37 -24.53
CA TYR A 174 -4.31 4.26 -24.06
C TYR A 174 -4.33 5.67 -24.66
N ASP A 175 -3.23 6.16 -25.26
CA ASP A 175 -3.22 7.47 -25.94
C ASP A 175 -1.99 7.67 -26.86
N PHE A 176 -0.85 7.04 -26.55
CA PHE A 176 0.33 6.98 -27.40
C PHE A 176 1.03 5.66 -27.11
N ARG A 177 1.44 4.90 -28.15
CA ARG A 177 2.30 3.73 -27.98
C ARG A 177 3.61 4.19 -27.33
N THR A 178 3.66 4.04 -26.03
CA THR A 178 4.78 4.47 -25.22
C THR A 178 5.46 3.20 -24.74
N THR A 179 6.59 2.89 -25.38
CA THR A 179 7.42 1.73 -25.05
C THR A 179 8.77 2.23 -24.57
N GLY A 180 9.14 1.93 -23.33
CA GLY A 180 10.42 2.35 -22.77
C GLY A 180 10.47 2.30 -21.25
N ASP A 181 11.62 2.70 -20.71
CA ASP A 181 11.84 2.89 -19.28
C ASP A 181 11.19 4.20 -18.82
N PHE A 182 10.33 4.12 -17.81
CA PHE A 182 9.72 5.29 -17.17
C PHE A 182 9.98 5.26 -15.69
N ASP A 183 10.44 6.37 -15.14
CA ASP A 183 10.57 6.52 -13.70
C ASP A 183 9.62 7.59 -13.17
N ASN A 184 9.21 7.44 -11.92
CA ASN A 184 8.43 8.44 -11.22
C ASN A 184 8.72 8.38 -9.72
N PHE A 185 8.59 9.53 -9.06
CA PHE A 185 8.77 9.68 -7.64
C PHE A 185 7.43 10.00 -6.99
N PHE A 186 7.10 9.28 -5.92
CA PHE A 186 5.85 9.40 -5.21
C PHE A 186 6.08 9.78 -3.75
N VAL A 187 5.15 10.59 -3.24
CA VAL A 187 4.98 10.83 -1.81
C VAL A 187 3.67 10.20 -1.39
N GLU A 188 3.75 9.29 -0.43
CA GLU A 188 2.66 8.39 -0.06
C GLU A 188 2.37 8.49 1.44
N PRO A 189 1.64 9.53 1.89
CA PRO A 189 1.20 9.64 3.28
C PRO A 189 0.10 8.63 3.57
N ALA A 190 0.16 7.98 4.74
CA ALA A 190 -0.84 7.05 5.20
C ALA A 190 -1.01 7.10 6.72
N LEU A 191 -2.18 6.70 7.17
CA LEU A 191 -2.49 6.43 8.55
C LEU A 191 -2.92 4.98 8.70
N GLY A 192 -2.65 4.40 9.86
CA GLY A 192 -3.10 3.07 10.20
C GLY A 192 -3.44 2.96 11.66
N VAL A 193 -4.42 2.10 11.92
CA VAL A 193 -4.92 1.79 13.26
C VAL A 193 -4.99 0.29 13.39
N LYS A 194 -4.49 -0.25 14.50
CA LYS A 194 -4.73 -1.63 14.92
C LYS A 194 -5.54 -1.62 16.20
N VAL A 195 -6.66 -2.32 16.26
CA VAL A 195 -7.52 -2.40 17.46
C VAL A 195 -7.83 -3.86 17.76
N GLY A 196 -7.67 -4.30 19.00
CA GLY A 196 -8.01 -5.65 19.40
C GLY A 196 -7.28 -6.12 20.64
N GLY A 197 -7.05 -7.43 20.74
CA GLY A 197 -6.34 -8.05 21.85
C GLY A 197 -4.82 -7.84 21.78
N GLU A 198 -4.11 -8.43 22.74
CA GLU A 198 -2.65 -8.30 22.84
C GLU A 198 -1.91 -8.95 21.65
N ARG A 199 -2.45 -10.06 21.11
CA ARG A 199 -1.83 -10.80 20.00
C ARG A 199 -2.57 -10.66 18.69
N LEU A 200 -3.91 -10.66 18.71
CA LEU A 200 -4.74 -10.56 17.51
C LEU A 200 -5.45 -9.22 17.49
N LYS A 201 -5.17 -8.42 16.46
CA LYS A 201 -5.77 -7.10 16.24
C LYS A 201 -6.42 -7.03 14.86
N PHE A 202 -7.54 -6.33 14.79
CA PHE A 202 -8.06 -5.83 13.52
C PHE A 202 -7.20 -4.65 13.09
N MET A 203 -6.84 -4.56 11.81
CA MET A 203 -6.07 -3.46 11.25
C MET A 203 -6.88 -2.73 10.17
N ALA A 204 -6.76 -1.41 10.14
CA ALA A 204 -7.25 -0.57 9.06
C ALA A 204 -6.16 0.43 8.69
N ALA A 205 -6.00 0.69 7.39
CA ALA A 205 -5.06 1.68 6.89
C ALA A 205 -5.67 2.41 5.69
N MET A 206 -5.30 3.68 5.55
CA MET A 206 -5.67 4.49 4.37
C MET A 206 -4.58 5.50 4.07
N GLY A 207 -4.47 5.90 2.82
CA GLY A 207 -3.47 6.86 2.40
C GLY A 207 -3.66 7.33 0.97
N PHE A 208 -2.74 8.18 0.55
CA PHE A 208 -2.72 8.77 -0.78
C PHE A 208 -1.38 8.48 -1.46
N SER A 209 -1.35 8.45 -2.79
CA SER A 209 -0.12 8.37 -3.57
C SER A 209 -0.08 9.52 -4.57
N VAL A 210 0.82 10.46 -4.32
CA VAL A 210 0.96 11.70 -5.09
C VAL A 210 2.24 11.62 -5.92
N SER A 211 2.11 11.74 -7.24
CA SER A 211 3.26 11.82 -8.15
C SER A 211 3.88 13.21 -8.04
N MET A 212 5.21 13.26 -7.89
CA MET A 212 5.97 14.51 -7.91
C MET A 212 6.35 14.96 -9.33
N GLN A 213 6.15 14.11 -10.34
CA GLN A 213 6.34 14.51 -11.73
C GLN A 213 5.13 15.28 -12.27
N SER A 214 5.40 16.25 -13.13
CA SER A 214 4.38 17.05 -13.82
C SER A 214 3.47 16.16 -14.66
N SER A 215 2.16 16.42 -14.63
CA SER A 215 1.12 15.60 -15.29
C SER A 215 1.35 15.40 -16.80
N SER A 216 2.10 16.28 -17.47
CA SER A 216 2.48 16.14 -18.88
C SER A 216 3.56 15.09 -19.16
N LYS A 217 4.19 14.53 -18.11
CA LYS A 217 5.25 13.50 -18.21
C LYS A 217 4.85 12.16 -17.59
N VAL A 218 3.67 12.06 -16.99
CA VAL A 218 3.19 10.83 -16.37
C VAL A 218 2.66 9.91 -17.47
N ALA A 219 3.49 8.96 -17.91
CA ALA A 219 3.17 8.04 -19.00
C ALA A 219 2.18 6.92 -18.62
N PHE A 220 1.74 6.85 -17.35
CA PHE A 220 0.93 5.76 -16.83
C PHE A 220 -0.08 6.23 -15.77
N ARG A 221 -1.25 5.59 -15.70
CA ARG A 221 -2.28 5.93 -14.70
C ARG A 221 -1.91 5.34 -13.33
N GLN A 222 -1.92 6.16 -12.29
CA GLN A 222 -1.73 5.75 -10.90
C GLN A 222 -3.06 5.72 -10.13
N GLN A 223 -3.13 4.91 -9.08
CA GLN A 223 -4.24 4.96 -8.12
C GLN A 223 -3.91 5.95 -6.98
N PRO A 224 -4.58 7.12 -6.90
CA PRO A 224 -4.19 8.19 -5.98
C PRO A 224 -4.60 7.93 -4.53
N PHE A 225 -5.56 7.04 -4.29
CA PHE A 225 -6.05 6.69 -2.95
C PHE A 225 -5.90 5.19 -2.72
N PHE A 226 -5.48 4.79 -1.54
CA PHE A 226 -5.48 3.39 -1.12
C PHE A 226 -6.06 3.23 0.28
N GLY A 227 -6.72 2.11 0.49
CA GLY A 227 -7.32 1.76 1.77
C GLY A 227 -7.44 0.25 1.91
N SER A 228 -7.23 -0.26 3.11
CA SER A 228 -7.29 -1.68 3.41
C SER A 228 -7.75 -1.96 4.84
N VAL A 229 -8.44 -3.07 5.02
CA VAL A 229 -8.85 -3.61 6.33
C VAL A 229 -8.43 -5.07 6.44
N GLY A 230 -8.09 -5.52 7.64
CA GLY A 230 -7.49 -6.83 7.80
C GLY A 230 -7.30 -7.27 9.24
N LEU A 231 -6.51 -8.34 9.38
CA LEU A 231 -6.10 -8.91 10.65
C LEU A 231 -4.58 -8.82 10.78
N HIS A 232 -4.14 -8.62 12.02
CA HIS A 232 -2.74 -8.57 12.42
C HIS A 232 -2.53 -9.48 13.62
N TYR A 233 -1.46 -10.25 13.59
CA TYR A 233 -1.07 -11.18 14.62
C TYR A 233 0.38 -10.95 15.06
N GLN A 234 0.60 -10.89 16.37
CA GLN A 234 1.92 -10.70 16.98
C GLN A 234 2.35 -11.96 17.74
N ILE A 235 3.57 -12.40 17.48
CA ILE A 235 4.24 -13.55 18.08
C ILE A 235 5.50 -13.03 18.79
N ASN A 236 5.72 -13.45 20.03
CA ASN A 236 7.01 -13.29 20.69
C ASN A 236 7.66 -14.68 20.80
N LEU A 237 8.87 -14.83 20.25
CA LEU A 237 9.62 -16.08 20.28
C LEU A 237 10.49 -16.24 21.54
N LYS A 238 10.55 -15.23 22.40
CA LYS A 238 11.25 -15.26 23.70
C LYS A 238 10.28 -15.39 24.86
#